data_AF-A0A6I9N0S0-F1
#
_entry.id   AF-A0A6I9N0S0-F1
#
_cell.length_a   1.000
_cell.length_b   1.000
_cell.length_c   1.000
_cell.angle_alpha   90.00
_cell.angle_beta   90.00
_cell.angle_gamma   90.00
#
_symmetry.space_group_name_H-M   'P 1'
#
loop_
_entity.id
_entity.type
_entity.pdbx_description
1 polymer ?
#
loop_
_entity_poly.entity_id
_entity_poly.type
_entity_poly.pdbx_seq_one_letter_code
_entity_poly.pdbx_strand_id
1 'polypeptide(L)'
;MVHITEDLIRRRAEHNECEIFSLEEVTLHQQDLEGIEHIERWCKELKILYLQNNLIPTIENVGRLKKLEYLNLALNNIEVIENLE
;
A
#
# COMPACT_ATOMS: atom_id res chain seq x y z
N MET A 1 -4.90 -15.11 3.66
CA MET A 1 -4.99 -13.68 3.36
C MET A 1 -3.91 -12.93 4.11
N VAL A 2 -2.85 -12.59 3.39
CA VAL A 2 -1.78 -11.71 3.88
C VAL A 2 -2.22 -10.26 3.63
N HIS A 3 -2.28 -9.47 4.71
CA HIS A 3 -2.76 -8.10 4.67
C HIS A 3 -1.66 -7.10 5.07
N ILE A 4 -1.84 -5.86 4.68
CA ILE A 4 -1.03 -4.74 5.17
C ILE A 4 -1.36 -4.56 6.66
N THR A 5 -0.32 -4.54 7.50
CA THR A 5 -0.44 -4.32 8.94
C THR A 5 0.39 -3.12 9.35
N GLU A 6 0.03 -2.49 10.47
CA GLU A 6 0.82 -1.38 11.04
C GLU A 6 2.28 -1.80 11.27
N ASP A 7 2.50 -2.99 11.82
CA ASP A 7 3.84 -3.54 12.07
C ASP A 7 4.65 -3.73 10.79
N LEU A 8 4.02 -4.21 9.71
CA LEU A 8 4.66 -4.28 8.40
C LEU A 8 5.11 -2.90 7.91
N ILE A 9 4.23 -1.89 7.99
CA ILE A 9 4.57 -0.53 7.57
C ILE A 9 5.70 0.04 8.44
N ARG A 10 5.65 -0.15 9.77
CA ARG A 10 6.70 0.32 10.69
C ARG A 10 8.06 -0.29 10.36
N ARG A 11 8.11 -1.60 10.06
CA ARG A 11 9.33 -2.26 9.60
C ARG A 11 9.85 -1.69 8.28
N ARG A 12 8.95 -1.29 7.38
CA ARG A 12 9.32 -0.67 6.08
C ARG A 12 9.66 0.81 6.18
N ALA A 13 9.29 1.45 7.28
CA ALA A 13 9.64 2.82 7.63
C ALA A 13 10.91 2.92 8.51
N GLU A 14 11.79 1.90 8.51
CA GLU A 14 13.02 1.90 9.32
C GLU A 14 13.95 3.08 9.00
N HIS A 15 13.93 3.58 7.77
CA HIS A 15 14.65 4.78 7.36
C HIS A 15 13.98 6.11 7.78
N ASN A 16 12.76 6.02 8.34
CA ASN A 16 11.96 7.13 8.85
C ASN A 16 11.67 6.97 10.35
N GLU A 17 12.64 6.44 11.13
CA GLU A 17 12.50 6.23 12.58
C GLU A 17 11.28 5.38 12.99
N CYS A 18 10.80 4.50 12.09
CA CYS A 18 9.56 3.74 12.25
C CYS A 18 8.29 4.62 12.41
N GLU A 19 8.39 5.90 12.04
CA GLU A 19 7.29 6.85 11.94
C GLU A 19 6.53 6.61 10.63
N ILE A 20 5.20 6.52 10.71
CA ILE A 20 4.34 6.09 9.60
C ILE A 20 3.27 7.11 9.22
N PHE A 21 2.99 8.11 10.05
CA PHE A 21 1.95 9.12 9.80
C PHE A 21 2.41 10.23 8.86
N SER A 22 3.70 10.50 8.80
CA SER A 22 4.34 11.46 7.89
C SER A 22 5.01 10.81 6.68
N LEU A 23 4.88 9.49 6.54
CA LEU A 23 5.54 8.73 5.49
C LEU A 23 4.99 9.10 4.10
N GLU A 24 5.85 9.62 3.24
CA GLU A 24 5.49 9.99 1.86
C GLU A 24 5.70 8.84 0.85
N GLU A 25 6.57 7.88 1.16
CA GLU A 25 6.89 6.75 0.29
C GLU A 25 6.97 5.46 1.11
N VAL A 26 6.36 4.37 0.61
CA VAL A 26 6.50 3.05 1.20
C VAL A 26 6.66 1.97 0.14
N THR A 27 7.58 1.05 0.43
CA THR A 27 7.84 -0.11 -0.42
C THR A 27 7.35 -1.40 0.22
N LEU A 28 6.39 -2.05 -0.44
CA LEU A 28 5.72 -3.28 -0.02
C LEU A 28 5.81 -4.38 -1.10
N HIS A 29 6.94 -4.47 -1.82
CA HIS A 29 7.13 -5.54 -2.79
C HIS A 29 7.36 -6.90 -2.13
N GLN A 30 6.99 -7.99 -2.80
CA GLN A 30 7.29 -9.37 -2.36
C GLN A 30 6.78 -9.67 -0.93
N GLN A 31 5.56 -9.22 -0.60
CA GLN A 31 4.96 -9.43 0.72
C GLN A 31 3.81 -10.45 0.68
N ASP A 32 3.60 -11.12 -0.45
CA ASP A 32 2.48 -12.02 -0.71
C ASP A 32 1.11 -11.41 -0.40
N LEU A 33 1.00 -10.06 -0.49
CA LEU A 33 -0.21 -9.33 -0.13
C LEU A 33 -1.38 -9.72 -1.03
N GLU A 34 -2.54 -9.93 -0.43
CA GLU A 34 -3.77 -10.31 -1.13
C GLU A 34 -4.77 -9.13 -1.20
N GLY A 35 -4.44 -7.95 -0.67
CA GLY A 35 -5.32 -6.78 -0.71
C GLY A 35 -4.66 -5.46 -0.30
N ILE A 36 -5.28 -4.33 -0.68
CA ILE A 36 -4.84 -2.95 -0.40
C ILE A 36 -5.74 -2.33 0.68
N GLU A 37 -5.75 -2.95 1.86
CA GLU A 37 -6.60 -2.50 2.96
C GLU A 37 -5.79 -1.78 4.06
N HIS A 38 -6.45 -0.85 4.75
CA HIS A 38 -6.00 -0.21 6.00
C HIS A 38 -4.82 0.77 5.90
N ILE A 39 -4.06 0.77 4.81
CA ILE A 39 -2.91 1.66 4.62
C ILE A 39 -3.27 3.15 4.81
N GLU A 40 -4.50 3.54 4.46
CA GLU A 40 -5.02 4.91 4.62
C GLU A 40 -5.16 5.34 6.09
N ARG A 41 -5.23 4.38 7.02
CA ARG A 41 -5.36 4.65 8.46
C ARG A 41 -4.08 5.22 9.05
N TRP A 42 -2.94 4.81 8.50
CA TRP A 42 -1.62 5.16 9.00
C TRP A 42 -0.92 6.18 8.10
N CYS A 43 -0.91 5.94 6.78
CA CYS A 43 -0.09 6.71 5.85
C CYS A 43 -0.92 7.76 5.08
N LYS A 44 -1.43 8.77 5.79
CA LYS A 44 -2.26 9.84 5.17
C LYS A 44 -1.47 10.75 4.24
N GLU A 45 -0.15 10.84 4.45
CA GLU A 45 0.78 11.68 3.70
C GLU A 45 1.40 10.95 2.50
N LEU A 46 1.00 9.70 2.25
CA LEU A 46 1.61 8.84 1.23
C LEU A 46 1.38 9.38 -0.19
N LYS A 47 2.48 9.56 -0.92
CA LYS A 47 2.53 9.97 -2.32
C LYS A 47 2.94 8.83 -3.25
N ILE A 48 3.81 7.93 -2.77
CA ILE A 48 4.38 6.85 -3.58
C ILE A 48 4.16 5.51 -2.88
N LEU A 49 3.48 4.58 -3.57
CA LEU A 49 3.19 3.24 -3.07
C LEU A 49 3.67 2.17 -4.05
N TYR A 50 4.64 1.37 -3.62
CA TYR A 50 5.16 0.22 -4.36
C TYR A 50 4.55 -1.08 -3.85
N LEU A 51 3.72 -1.74 -4.67
CA LEU A 51 3.05 -3.01 -4.39
C LEU A 51 3.40 -4.10 -5.43
N GLN A 52 4.50 -3.93 -6.16
CA GLN A 52 4.87 -4.90 -7.20
C GLN A 52 5.19 -6.29 -6.63
N ASN A 53 4.88 -7.33 -7.39
CA ASN A 53 5.14 -8.72 -7.03
C ASN A 53 4.42 -9.13 -5.73
N ASN A 54 3.10 -8.97 -5.72
CA ASN A 54 2.18 -9.45 -4.69
C ASN A 54 1.06 -10.28 -5.35
N LEU A 55 0.02 -10.65 -4.60
CA LEU A 55 -1.07 -11.53 -5.02
C LEU A 55 -2.42 -10.80 -5.05
N ILE A 56 -2.43 -9.48 -5.18
CA ILE A 56 -3.64 -8.66 -5.11
C ILE A 56 -4.55 -9.01 -6.30
N PRO A 57 -5.82 -9.40 -6.07
CA PRO A 57 -6.77 -9.69 -7.15
C PRO A 57 -7.63 -8.49 -7.55
N THR A 58 -7.81 -7.53 -6.65
CA THR A 58 -8.72 -6.39 -6.85
C THR A 58 -8.02 -5.08 -6.52
N ILE A 59 -8.13 -4.11 -7.42
CA ILE A 59 -7.81 -2.70 -7.11
C ILE A 59 -9.07 -2.05 -6.57
N GLU A 60 -9.05 -1.70 -5.29
CA GLU A 60 -10.12 -0.97 -4.61
C GLU A 60 -9.58 -0.03 -3.54
N ASN A 61 -10.39 0.94 -3.10
CA ASN A 61 -10.10 1.84 -1.97
C ASN A 61 -8.85 2.74 -2.11
N VAL A 62 -8.13 2.69 -3.24
CA VAL A 62 -6.97 3.56 -3.51
C VAL A 62 -7.33 5.04 -3.50
N GLY A 63 -8.59 5.39 -3.80
CA GLY A 63 -9.12 6.75 -3.71
C GLY A 63 -9.08 7.33 -2.28
N ARG A 64 -8.92 6.52 -1.23
CA ARG A 64 -8.77 6.99 0.15
C ARG A 64 -7.40 7.60 0.43
N LEU A 65 -6.38 7.24 -0.34
CA LEU A 65 -5.03 7.82 -0.26
C LEU A 65 -4.99 9.15 -1.03
N LYS A 66 -5.55 10.20 -0.43
CA LYS A 66 -5.81 11.49 -1.10
C LYS A 66 -4.56 12.23 -1.63
N LYS A 67 -3.36 11.84 -1.17
CA LYS A 67 -2.08 12.40 -1.61
C LYS A 67 -1.31 11.48 -2.55
N LEU A 68 -1.86 10.33 -2.91
CA LEU A 68 -1.18 9.35 -3.75
C LEU A 68 -0.99 9.90 -5.17
N GLU A 69 0.27 10.00 -5.58
CA GLU A 69 0.69 10.47 -6.90
C GLU A 69 1.18 9.30 -7.77
N TYR A 70 1.70 8.24 -7.15
CA TYR A 70 2.24 7.09 -7.85
C TYR A 70 1.88 5.78 -7.15
N LEU A 71 1.38 4.82 -7.94
CA LEU A 71 1.02 3.47 -7.51
C LEU A 71 1.60 2.44 -8.47
N ASN A 72 2.46 1.56 -7.97
CA ASN A 72 3.00 0.44 -8.76
C ASN A 72 2.35 -0.89 -8.34
N LEU A 73 1.58 -1.48 -9.24
CA LEU A 73 0.92 -2.78 -9.07
C LEU A 73 1.44 -3.86 -10.03
N ALA A 74 2.61 -3.66 -10.65
CA ALA A 74 3.17 -4.63 -11.58
C ALA A 74 3.34 -6.02 -10.93
N LEU A 75 3.16 -7.09 -11.70
CA LEU A 75 3.30 -8.47 -11.20
C LEU A 75 2.33 -8.78 -10.03
N ASN A 76 1.06 -8.40 -10.16
CA ASN A 76 -0.03 -8.83 -9.29
C ASN A 76 -1.03 -9.69 -10.09
N ASN A 77 -2.03 -10.24 -9.39
CA ASN A 77 -3.10 -11.05 -9.98
C ASN A 77 -4.36 -10.20 -10.26
N ILE A 78 -4.22 -8.94 -10.68
CA ILE A 78 -5.36 -8.03 -10.82
C ILE A 78 -6.36 -8.58 -11.86
N GLU A 79 -7.57 -8.87 -11.39
CA GLU A 79 -8.72 -9.31 -12.18
C GLU A 79 -9.84 -8.26 -12.19
N VAL A 80 -9.96 -7.48 -11.11
CA VAL A 80 -11.06 -6.53 -10.90
C VAL A 80 -10.53 -5.15 -10.52
N ILE A 81 -11.22 -4.11 -11.00
CA ILE A 81 -10.97 -2.71 -10.62
C ILE A 81 -12.33 -2.10 -10.26
N GLU A 82 -12.50 -1.67 -9.01
CA GLU A 82 -13.76 -1.15 -8.49
C GLU A 82 -13.55 -0.19 -7.32
N ASN A 83 -14.59 0.52 -6.89
CA ASN A 83 -14.58 1.34 -5.66
C ASN A 83 -13.36 2.31 -5.56
N LEU A 84 -13.03 3.00 -6.66
CA LEU A 84 -11.89 3.92 -6.74
C LEU A 84 -12.19 5.34 -6.22
N GLU A 85 -13.42 5.61 -5.81
CA GLU A 85 -13.93 6.93 -5.39
C GLU A 85 -13.51 7.33 -3.96
#